data_AF-A0A834GYR7-F1
#
_entry.id   AF-A0A834GYR7-F1
#
_cell.length_a   1.000
_cell.length_b   1.000
_cell.length_c   1.000
_cell.angle_alpha   90.00
_cell.angle_beta   90.00
_cell.angle_gamma   90.00
#
_symmetry.space_group_name_H-M   'P 1'
#
loop_
_entity.id
_entity.type
_entity.pdbx_description
1 polymer ?
#
loop_
_entity_poly.entity_id
_entity_poly.type
_entity_poly.pdbx_seq_one_letter_code
_entity_poly.pdbx_strand_id
1 'polypeptide(L)'
;MSHHVSVMLDLCISTLRSNPRSLAVDVKGVALIMFYATAVKATATLNQVNVLLKKTNDVVLIECLENCASEYASALNEIFTANENVGLDIFAVKGVAADLVVETQDCEDTFTDDHTTENRH
;
A
#
# COMPACT_ATOMS: atom_id res chain seq x y z
N MET A 1 2.39 21.83 -2.85
CA MET A 1 1.90 21.02 -4.00
C MET A 1 3.04 20.57 -4.93
N SER A 2 3.94 21.42 -5.42
CA SER A 2 5.01 20.99 -6.36
C SER A 2 6.05 19.99 -5.80
N HIS A 3 6.35 20.05 -4.50
CA HIS A 3 7.33 19.14 -3.89
C HIS A 3 6.83 17.69 -3.77
N HIS A 4 5.55 17.47 -3.43
CA HIS A 4 4.97 16.12 -3.32
C HIS A 4 4.88 15.41 -4.67
N VAL A 5 4.54 16.14 -5.74
CA VAL A 5 4.52 15.61 -7.11
C VAL A 5 5.93 15.20 -7.57
N SER A 6 6.96 15.96 -7.18
CA SER A 6 8.36 15.66 -7.53
C SER A 6 8.85 14.34 -6.89
N VAL A 7 8.58 14.13 -5.60
CA VAL A 7 8.99 12.91 -4.88
C VAL A 7 8.28 11.67 -5.43
N MET A 8 7.00 11.79 -5.77
CA MET A 8 6.23 10.70 -6.40
C MET A 8 6.79 10.32 -7.77
N LEU A 9 7.23 11.31 -8.56
CA LEU A 9 7.80 11.09 -9.88
C LEU A 9 9.18 10.41 -9.79
N ASP A 10 10.04 10.84 -8.87
CA ASP A 10 11.35 10.23 -8.66
C ASP A 10 11.24 8.77 -8.17
N LEU A 11 10.30 8.50 -7.27
CA LEU A 11 9.99 7.14 -6.82
C LEU A 11 9.45 6.28 -7.97
N CYS A 12 8.57 6.81 -8.81
CA CYS A 12 8.07 6.11 -9.99
C CYS A 12 9.20 5.75 -10.95
N ILE A 13 10.05 6.72 -11.30
CA ILE A 13 11.17 6.51 -12.23
C ILE A 13 12.17 5.49 -11.67
N SER A 14 12.52 5.60 -10.38
CA SER A 14 13.46 4.66 -9.74
C SER A 14 12.88 3.24 -9.67
N THR A 15 11.59 3.11 -9.33
CA THR A 15 10.89 1.82 -9.30
C THR A 15 10.89 1.17 -10.68
N LEU A 16 10.54 1.91 -11.73
CA LEU A 16 10.55 1.39 -13.09
C LEU A 16 11.97 1.01 -13.54
N ARG A 17 12.97 1.86 -13.28
CA ARG A 17 14.37 1.58 -13.64
C ARG A 17 14.96 0.38 -12.90
N SER A 18 14.48 0.07 -11.70
CA SER A 18 14.90 -1.12 -10.96
C SER A 18 14.48 -2.43 -11.65
N ASN A 19 13.47 -2.38 -12.53
CA ASN A 19 13.05 -3.50 -13.36
C ASN A 19 13.50 -3.27 -14.82
N PRO A 20 14.56 -3.95 -15.31
CA PRO A 20 15.10 -3.74 -16.67
C PRO A 20 14.07 -3.96 -17.78
N ARG A 21 13.01 -4.74 -17.52
CA ARG A 21 11.94 -5.00 -18.48
C ARG A 21 11.09 -3.75 -18.75
N SER A 22 11.11 -2.75 -17.85
CA SER A 22 10.33 -1.51 -18.00
C SER A 22 10.66 -0.72 -19.27
N LEU A 23 11.86 -0.89 -19.83
CA LEU A 23 12.30 -0.22 -21.07
C LEU A 23 11.69 -0.81 -22.35
N ALA A 24 11.15 -2.03 -22.26
CA ALA A 24 10.72 -2.81 -23.43
C ALA A 24 9.23 -3.20 -23.41
N VAL A 25 8.47 -2.71 -22.44
CA VAL A 25 7.04 -3.01 -22.29
C VAL A 25 6.18 -1.81 -22.65
N ASP A 26 4.96 -2.07 -23.09
CA ASP A 26 3.93 -1.05 -23.28
C ASP A 26 3.37 -0.56 -21.94
N VAL A 27 2.42 0.39 -21.99
CA VAL A 27 1.81 0.98 -20.79
C VAL A 27 1.11 -0.09 -19.92
N LYS A 28 0.61 -1.18 -20.52
CA LYS A 28 0.01 -2.29 -19.76
C LYS A 28 1.08 -3.03 -18.97
N GLY A 29 2.22 -3.32 -19.58
CA GLY A 29 3.35 -3.93 -18.88
C GLY A 29 3.96 -3.02 -17.82
N VAL A 30 3.97 -1.70 -18.03
CA VAL A 30 4.35 -0.71 -17.00
C VAL A 30 3.41 -0.79 -15.80
N ALA A 31 2.09 -0.87 -16.01
CA ALA A 31 1.11 -1.00 -14.93
C ALA A 31 1.33 -2.28 -14.11
N LEU A 32 1.54 -3.42 -14.78
CA LEU A 32 1.85 -4.69 -14.12
C LEU A 32 3.14 -4.63 -13.29
N ILE A 33 4.18 -3.96 -13.79
CA ILE A 33 5.43 -3.75 -13.04
C ILE A 33 5.18 -2.92 -11.78
N MET A 34 4.37 -1.86 -11.87
CA MET A 34 4.04 -1.04 -10.71
C MET A 34 3.23 -1.81 -9.67
N PHE A 35 2.18 -2.52 -10.08
CA PHE A 35 1.40 -3.37 -9.17
C PHE A 35 2.26 -4.45 -8.50
N TYR A 36 3.17 -5.08 -9.24
CA TYR A 36 4.12 -6.02 -8.66
C TYR A 36 5.02 -5.37 -7.61
N ALA A 37 5.58 -4.19 -7.90
CA ALA A 37 6.42 -3.46 -6.95
C ALA A 37 5.64 -3.08 -5.69
N THR A 38 4.39 -2.62 -5.84
CA THR A 38 3.49 -2.32 -4.72
C THR A 38 3.18 -3.57 -3.91
N ALA A 39 2.86 -4.70 -4.54
CA ALA A 39 2.59 -5.96 -3.85
C ALA A 39 3.79 -6.45 -3.03
N VAL A 40 5.01 -6.30 -3.54
CA VAL A 40 6.24 -6.64 -2.80
C VAL A 40 6.36 -5.81 -1.53
N LYS A 41 6.08 -4.50 -1.61
CA LYS A 41 6.11 -3.60 -0.44
C LYS A 41 4.99 -3.90 0.54
N ALA A 42 3.75 -4.03 0.06
CA ALA A 42 2.59 -4.39 0.89
C ALA A 42 2.80 -5.73 1.63
N THR A 43 3.33 -6.75 0.94
CA THR A 43 3.67 -8.04 1.55
C THR A 43 4.73 -7.89 2.64
N ALA A 44 5.78 -7.10 2.40
CA ALA A 44 6.81 -6.86 3.39
C ALA A 44 6.27 -6.14 4.62
N THR A 45 5.41 -5.12 4.42
CA THR A 45 4.78 -4.38 5.51
C THR A 45 3.82 -5.27 6.31
N LEU A 46 2.94 -6.03 5.64
CA LEU A 46 2.04 -6.97 6.32
C LEU A 46 2.80 -8.00 7.16
N ASN A 47 3.91 -8.51 6.66
CA ASN A 47 4.78 -9.41 7.42
C ASN A 47 5.37 -8.73 8.65
N GLN A 48 5.81 -7.47 8.52
CA GLN A 48 6.33 -6.69 9.64
C GLN A 48 5.25 -6.40 10.69
N VAL A 49 4.06 -5.98 10.28
CA VAL A 49 2.90 -5.76 11.15
C VAL A 49 2.57 -7.04 11.94
N ASN A 50 2.50 -8.18 11.25
CA ASN A 50 2.27 -9.48 11.88
C ASN A 50 3.37 -9.89 12.88
N VAL A 51 4.61 -9.47 12.66
CA VAL A 51 5.71 -9.67 13.62
C VAL A 51 5.55 -8.76 14.84
N LEU A 52 5.12 -7.51 14.65
CA LEU A 52 4.87 -6.56 15.73
C LEU A 52 3.70 -6.98 16.61
N LEU A 53 2.59 -7.43 16.01
CA LEU A 53 1.42 -7.98 16.72
C LEU A 53 1.81 -9.08 17.71
N LYS A 54 2.71 -9.97 17.31
CA LYS A 54 3.19 -11.07 18.17
C LYS A 54 4.09 -10.63 19.33
N LYS A 55 4.56 -9.39 19.32
CA LYS A 55 5.56 -8.87 20.27
C LYS A 55 5.00 -7.85 21.26
N THR A 56 3.83 -7.29 20.99
CA THR A 56 3.20 -6.28 21.85
C THR A 56 2.14 -6.91 22.76
N ASN A 57 1.93 -6.30 23.92
CA ASN A 57 0.79 -6.53 24.81
C ASN A 57 0.01 -5.23 25.08
N ASP A 58 0.40 -4.13 24.43
CA ASP A 58 -0.31 -2.85 24.53
C ASP A 58 -1.58 -2.94 23.68
N VAL A 59 -2.74 -2.79 24.32
CA VAL A 59 -4.06 -2.98 23.70
C VAL A 59 -4.29 -1.99 22.56
N VAL A 60 -3.92 -0.73 22.75
CA VAL A 60 -4.09 0.32 21.73
C VAL A 60 -3.19 0.00 20.54
N LEU A 61 -1.94 -0.37 20.80
CA LEU A 61 -1.02 -0.77 19.73
C LEU A 61 -1.47 -2.04 18.99
N ILE A 62 -2.13 -2.98 19.66
CA ILE A 62 -2.71 -4.17 19.02
C ILE A 62 -3.81 -3.74 18.06
N GLU A 63 -4.76 -2.91 18.49
CA GLU A 63 -5.87 -2.43 17.65
C GLU A 63 -5.36 -1.72 16.39
N CYS A 64 -4.41 -0.79 16.54
CA CYS A 64 -3.75 -0.11 15.43
C CYS A 64 -3.10 -1.08 14.44
N LEU A 65 -2.35 -2.08 14.94
CA LEU A 65 -1.67 -3.05 14.11
C LEU A 65 -2.62 -4.05 13.45
N GLU A 66 -3.73 -4.41 14.09
CA GLU A 66 -4.77 -5.25 13.49
C GLU A 66 -5.47 -4.52 12.33
N ASN A 67 -5.75 -3.22 12.49
CA ASN A 67 -6.25 -2.38 11.40
C ASN A 67 -5.29 -2.39 10.22
N CYS A 68 -4.01 -2.09 10.46
CA CYS A 68 -2.99 -2.16 9.42
C CYS A 68 -2.88 -3.53 8.75
N ALA A 69 -2.98 -4.63 9.51
CA ALA A 69 -2.95 -5.96 8.94
C ALA A 69 -4.14 -6.22 8.00
N SER A 70 -5.32 -5.71 8.36
CA SER A 70 -6.52 -5.75 7.52
C SER A 70 -6.33 -4.95 6.24
N GLU A 71 -5.92 -3.68 6.34
CA GLU A 71 -5.71 -2.79 5.19
C GLU A 71 -4.69 -3.37 4.21
N TYR A 72 -3.53 -3.83 4.68
CA TYR A 72 -2.52 -4.42 3.79
C TYR A 72 -2.94 -5.78 3.20
N ALA A 73 -3.82 -6.54 3.87
CA ALA A 73 -4.37 -7.77 3.30
C ALA A 73 -5.40 -7.47 2.20
N SER A 74 -6.24 -6.45 2.41
CA SER A 74 -7.17 -5.92 1.41
C SER A 74 -6.42 -5.43 0.17
N ALA A 75 -5.42 -4.56 0.37
CA ALA A 75 -4.53 -4.05 -0.67
C ALA A 75 -3.96 -5.15 -1.56
N LEU A 76 -3.46 -6.24 -0.98
CA LEU A 76 -2.91 -7.36 -1.74
C LEU A 76 -3.97 -8.05 -2.61
N ASN A 77 -5.18 -8.25 -2.08
CA ASN A 77 -6.29 -8.82 -2.82
C ASN A 77 -6.73 -7.91 -3.98
N GLU A 78 -6.80 -6.60 -3.76
CA GLU A 78 -7.13 -5.64 -4.80
C GLU A 78 -6.07 -5.59 -5.89
N ILE A 79 -4.78 -5.63 -5.53
CA ILE A 79 -3.69 -5.69 -6.51
C ILE A 79 -3.83 -6.92 -7.41
N PHE A 80 -4.15 -8.09 -6.85
CA PHE A 80 -4.37 -9.29 -7.66
C PHE A 80 -5.55 -9.12 -8.61
N THR A 81 -6.66 -8.55 -8.13
CA THR A 81 -7.84 -8.23 -8.95
C THR A 81 -7.51 -7.23 -10.06
N ALA A 82 -6.72 -6.18 -9.77
CA ALA A 82 -6.30 -5.20 -10.77
C ALA A 82 -5.42 -5.82 -11.85
N ASN A 83 -4.52 -6.74 -11.49
CA ASN A 83 -3.67 -7.43 -12.46
C ASN A 83 -4.46 -8.22 -13.50
N GLU A 84 -5.61 -8.80 -13.12
CA GLU A 84 -6.52 -9.48 -14.06
C GLU A 84 -7.23 -8.51 -15.01
N ASN A 85 -7.41 -7.25 -14.58
CA ASN A 85 -8.12 -6.21 -15.34
C ASN A 85 -7.19 -5.33 -16.20
N VAL A 86 -5.86 -5.48 -16.10
CA VAL A 86 -4.92 -4.68 -16.89
C VAL A 86 -5.16 -4.86 -18.39
N GLY A 87 -5.52 -3.77 -19.05
CA GLY A 87 -5.77 -3.74 -20.49
C GLY A 87 -7.14 -4.24 -20.91
N LEU A 88 -8.01 -4.58 -19.95
CA LEU A 88 -9.42 -4.89 -20.14
C LEU A 88 -10.30 -3.74 -19.61
N ASP A 89 -10.03 -3.28 -18.40
CA ASP A 89 -10.77 -2.20 -17.75
C ASP A 89 -9.81 -1.21 -17.07
N ILE A 90 -9.62 -0.06 -17.71
CA ILE A 90 -8.75 1.00 -17.19
C ILE A 90 -9.36 1.72 -15.99
N PHE A 91 -10.68 1.73 -15.84
CA PHE A 91 -11.34 2.38 -14.71
C PHE A 91 -11.22 1.53 -13.46
N ALA A 92 -11.41 0.22 -13.57
CA ALA A 92 -11.18 -0.72 -12.47
C ALA A 92 -9.71 -0.65 -11.98
N VAL A 93 -8.75 -0.67 -12.91
CA VAL A 93 -7.32 -0.58 -12.58
C VAL A 93 -6.97 0.75 -11.88
N LYS A 94 -7.53 1.87 -12.34
CA LYS A 94 -7.31 3.18 -11.70
C LYS A 94 -8.00 3.31 -10.35
N GLY A 95 -9.17 2.69 -10.19
CA GLY A 95 -9.89 2.60 -8.91
C GLY A 95 -9.00 1.97 -7.86
N VAL A 96 -8.53 0.75 -8.12
CA VAL A 96 -7.60 0.05 -7.21
C VAL A 96 -6.36 0.88 -6.93
N ALA A 97 -5.74 1.51 -7.92
CA ALA A 97 -4.55 2.33 -7.66
C ALA A 97 -4.82 3.53 -6.72
N ALA A 98 -6.05 4.05 -6.69
CA ALA A 98 -6.47 5.09 -5.75
C ALA A 98 -6.80 4.50 -4.37
N ASP A 99 -7.50 3.36 -4.34
CA ASP A 99 -7.91 2.66 -3.12
C ASP A 99 -6.67 2.24 -2.30
N LEU A 100 -5.63 1.69 -2.95
CA LEU A 100 -4.36 1.34 -2.30
C LEU A 100 -3.70 2.52 -1.56
N VAL A 101 -3.88 3.75 -2.05
CA VAL A 101 -3.36 4.94 -1.35
C VAL A 101 -4.17 5.19 -0.08
N VAL A 102 -5.49 5.05 -0.16
CA VAL A 102 -6.39 5.21 1.00
C VAL A 102 -6.11 4.15 2.06
N GLU A 103 -6.07 2.87 1.70
CA GLU A 103 -5.81 1.78 2.65
C GLU A 103 -4.47 1.97 3.39
N THR A 104 -3.42 2.38 2.66
CA THR A 104 -2.13 2.68 3.31
C THR A 104 -2.19 3.89 4.23
N GLN A 105 -3.02 4.89 3.90
CA GLN A 105 -3.21 6.07 4.74
C GLN A 105 -4.05 5.73 5.97
N ASP A 106 -5.10 4.92 5.84
CA ASP A 106 -5.97 4.48 6.94
C ASP A 106 -5.16 3.68 7.99
N CYS A 107 -4.18 2.89 7.54
CA CYS A 107 -3.20 2.26 8.44
C CYS A 107 -2.31 3.29 9.16
N GLU A 108 -1.89 4.38 8.53
CA GLU A 108 -1.06 5.39 9.20
C GLU A 108 -1.89 6.26 10.16
N ASP A 109 -3.13 6.58 9.77
CA ASP A 109 -4.03 7.46 10.50
C ASP A 109 -4.40 6.89 11.86
N THR A 110 -4.54 5.55 11.98
CA THR A 110 -4.79 4.88 13.28
C THR A 110 -3.70 5.16 14.34
N PHE A 111 -2.48 5.54 13.94
CA PHE A 111 -1.40 5.89 14.87
C PHE A 111 -1.35 7.39 15.21
N THR A 112 -2.03 8.23 14.43
CA THR A 112 -2.07 9.69 14.61
C THR A 112 -3.40 10.17 15.17
N ASP A 113 -4.43 9.34 15.09
CA ASP A 113 -5.68 9.54 15.78
C ASP A 113 -5.43 9.53 17.29
N ASP A 114 -5.80 10.64 17.93
CA ASP A 114 -5.45 10.95 19.31
C ASP A 114 -6.19 9.99 20.26
N HIS A 115 -5.63 8.80 20.50
CA HIS A 115 -6.13 7.87 21.53
C HIS A 115 -5.90 8.38 22.97
N THR A 116 -5.54 9.66 23.15
CA THR A 116 -5.39 10.29 24.47
C THR A 116 -6.72 10.75 25.08
N THR A 117 -7.73 9.89 25.22
CA THR A 117 -8.80 10.11 26.22
C THR A 117 -9.51 8.84 26.68
N GLU A 118 -8.81 7.83 27.22
CA GLU A 118 -9.48 6.94 28.20
C GLU A 118 -8.49 6.31 29.20
N ASN A 119 -7.94 7.13 30.09
CA ASN A 119 -7.39 6.67 31.37
C ASN A 119 -7.62 7.73 32.46
N ARG A 120 -8.90 8.08 32.66
CA ARG A 120 -9.38 8.60 33.93
C ARG A 120 -10.42 7.62 34.44
N HIS A 121 -10.03 6.73 35.35
CA HIS A 121 -10.73 6.35 36.59
C HIS A 121 -9.71 5.65 37.50
#